data_AF-A0A0R2TD80-F1
#
_entry.id   AF-A0A0R2TD80-F1
#
_cell.length_a   1.000
_cell.length_b   1.000
_cell.length_c   1.000
_cell.angle_alpha   90.00
_cell.angle_beta   90.00
_cell.angle_gamma   90.00
#
_symmetry.space_group_name_H-M   'P 1'
#
loop_
_entity.id
_entity.type
_entity.pdbx_description
1 polymer ?
#
loop_
_entity_poly.entity_id
_entity_poly.type
_entity_poly.pdbx_seq_one_letter_code
_entity_poly.pdbx_strand_id
1 'polypeptide(L)'
;MRLQSDPTTIYGLGDRYTGRLTREQLREETPYNTYRIEGLPPTPIALVSDSALTAVLNPEIHGYFYFVSNSNGGHVFSRTLEEHNAAVAIYRAGLIDSAPQTDAINGDISER
;
A
#
# COMPACT_ATOMS: atom_id res chain seq x y z
N MET A 1 -2.55 -12.72 6.34
CA MET A 1 -2.93 -11.29 6.36
C MET A 1 -3.69 -10.97 5.08
N ARG A 2 -4.61 -10.00 5.12
CA ARG A 2 -5.26 -9.49 3.90
C ARG A 2 -4.40 -8.39 3.28
N LEU A 3 -4.52 -8.15 1.97
CA LEU A 3 -3.69 -7.15 1.27
C LEU A 3 -4.09 -5.71 1.59
N GLN A 4 -5.39 -5.46 1.85
CA GLN A 4 -5.90 -4.15 2.29
C GLN A 4 -5.45 -2.98 1.41
N SER A 5 -5.66 -3.13 0.09
CA SER A 5 -5.23 -2.17 -0.92
C SER A 5 -6.42 -1.41 -1.52
N ASP A 6 -6.45 -0.09 -1.35
CA ASP A 6 -7.54 0.78 -1.83
C ASP A 6 -7.85 0.60 -3.33
N PRO A 7 -6.87 0.58 -4.27
CA PRO A 7 -7.13 0.42 -5.70
C PRO A 7 -7.98 -0.81 -6.05
N THR A 8 -7.81 -1.93 -5.32
CA THR A 8 -8.59 -3.15 -5.56
C THR A 8 -10.06 -2.96 -5.22
N THR A 9 -10.35 -2.26 -4.12
CA THR A 9 -11.72 -1.95 -3.71
C THR A 9 -12.35 -0.96 -4.68
N ILE A 10 -11.61 0.07 -5.09
CA ILE A 10 -12.05 1.06 -6.08
C ILE A 10 -12.42 0.37 -7.40
N TYR A 11 -11.58 -0.56 -7.87
CA TYR A 11 -11.88 -1.33 -9.08
C TYR A 11 -13.19 -2.14 -8.93
N GLY A 12 -13.38 -2.80 -7.79
CA GLY A 12 -14.61 -3.56 -7.51
C GLY A 12 -15.88 -2.72 -7.39
N LEU A 13 -15.77 -1.43 -7.06
CA LEU A 13 -16.90 -0.50 -7.02
C LEU A 13 -17.36 -0.05 -8.42
N GLY A 14 -16.44 -0.03 -9.40
CA GLY A 14 -16.70 0.48 -10.74
C GLY A 14 -17.29 1.90 -10.71
N ASP A 15 -18.38 2.11 -11.43
CA ASP A 15 -19.06 3.41 -11.55
C ASP A 15 -19.59 3.98 -10.22
N ARG A 16 -19.67 3.17 -9.17
CA ARG A 16 -20.06 3.65 -7.82
C ARG A 16 -18.95 4.46 -7.15
N TYR A 17 -17.72 4.42 -7.66
CA TYR A 17 -16.64 5.21 -7.12
C TYR A 17 -16.73 6.67 -7.59
N THR A 18 -16.98 7.58 -6.66
CA THR A 18 -17.19 9.01 -6.93
C THR A 18 -15.96 9.87 -6.61
N GLY A 19 -14.76 9.26 -6.56
CA GLY A 19 -13.52 9.95 -6.21
C GLY A 19 -13.18 9.96 -4.72
N ARG A 20 -14.05 9.44 -3.85
CA ARG A 20 -13.77 9.27 -2.42
C ARG A 20 -14.25 7.92 -1.92
N LEU A 21 -13.33 7.16 -1.34
CA LEU A 21 -13.63 5.87 -0.73
C LEU A 21 -14.20 6.06 0.68
N THR A 22 -15.37 5.47 0.94
CA THR A 22 -16.04 5.57 2.25
C THR A 22 -15.75 4.37 3.14
N ARG A 23 -15.91 4.52 4.45
CA ARG A 23 -15.76 3.40 5.40
C ARG A 23 -16.76 2.28 5.17
N GLU A 24 -17.94 2.61 4.63
CA GLU A 24 -18.97 1.64 4.27
C GLU A 24 -18.52 0.80 3.08
N GLN A 25 -17.98 1.43 2.04
CA GLN A 25 -17.43 0.73 0.87
C GLN A 25 -16.26 -0.18 1.26
N LEU A 26 -15.41 0.21 2.21
CA LEU A 26 -14.35 -0.65 2.76
C LEU A 26 -14.90 -1.86 3.54
N ARG A 27 -16.18 -1.83 3.95
CA ARG A 27 -16.86 -2.95 4.62
C ARG A 27 -17.67 -3.82 3.68
N GLU A 28 -17.96 -3.35 2.47
CA GLU A 28 -18.73 -4.07 1.47
C GLU A 28 -17.96 -5.31 0.97
N GLU A 29 -18.62 -6.46 0.96
CA GLU A 29 -18.03 -7.70 0.45
C GLU A 29 -18.13 -7.75 -1.07
N THR A 30 -16.99 -7.68 -1.73
CA THR A 30 -16.89 -7.88 -3.18
C THR A 30 -15.69 -8.78 -3.49
N PRO A 31 -15.67 -9.48 -4.64
CA PRO A 31 -14.53 -10.30 -5.04
C PRO A 31 -13.22 -9.53 -5.22
N TYR A 32 -13.25 -8.19 -5.26
CA TYR A 32 -12.08 -7.34 -5.44
C TYR A 32 -11.71 -6.57 -4.17
N ASN A 33 -12.56 -6.55 -3.14
CA ASN A 33 -12.26 -5.83 -1.91
C ASN A 33 -11.28 -6.61 -1.04
N THR A 34 -9.99 -6.29 -1.19
CA THR A 34 -8.90 -6.90 -0.39
C THR A 34 -8.88 -6.51 1.08
N TYR A 35 -9.84 -5.70 1.57
CA TYR A 35 -10.12 -5.57 3.00
C TYR A 35 -10.99 -6.72 3.53
N ARG A 36 -11.72 -7.42 2.64
CA ARG A 36 -12.69 -8.46 2.98
C ARG A 36 -12.24 -9.85 2.56
N ILE A 37 -11.59 -9.98 1.40
CA ILE A 37 -11.09 -11.27 0.90
C ILE A 37 -9.66 -11.55 1.37
N GLU A 38 -9.27 -12.83 1.32
CA GLU A 38 -7.88 -13.27 1.49
C GLU A 38 -7.23 -13.50 0.13
N GLY A 39 -5.95 -13.16 -0.01
CA GLY A 39 -5.21 -13.32 -1.25
C GLY A 39 -5.49 -12.23 -2.29
N LEU A 40 -5.28 -12.59 -3.56
CA LEU A 40 -5.41 -11.70 -4.71
C LEU A 40 -6.86 -11.60 -5.19
N PRO A 41 -7.26 -10.47 -5.80
CA PRO A 41 -8.51 -10.38 -6.56
C PRO A 41 -8.51 -11.37 -7.74
N PRO A 42 -9.68 -11.69 -8.32
CA PRO A 42 -9.81 -12.71 -9.37
C PRO A 42 -9.14 -12.32 -10.69
N THR A 43 -8.93 -11.02 -10.95
CA THR A 43 -8.25 -10.51 -12.14
C THR A 43 -7.34 -9.32 -11.79
N PRO A 44 -6.38 -8.97 -12.68
CA PRO A 44 -5.70 -7.68 -12.61
C PRO A 44 -6.69 -6.50 -12.64
N ILE A 45 -6.35 -5.42 -11.95
CA ILE A 45 -7.19 -4.21 -11.84
C ILE A 45 -6.71 -3.04 -12.72
N ALA A 46 -5.53 -3.17 -13.34
CA ALA A 46 -4.91 -2.14 -14.16
C ALA A 46 -3.91 -2.77 -15.15
N LEU A 47 -3.51 -1.98 -16.15
CA LEU A 47 -2.34 -2.28 -16.96
C LEU A 47 -1.08 -2.08 -16.11
N VAL A 48 -0.13 -3.01 -16.24
CA VAL A 48 1.13 -2.99 -15.48
C VAL A 48 2.25 -2.40 -16.33
N SER A 49 3.15 -1.66 -15.70
CA SER A 49 4.42 -1.28 -16.30
C SER A 49 5.42 -2.43 -16.25
N ASP A 50 6.46 -2.35 -17.08
CA ASP A 50 7.58 -3.29 -17.04
C ASP A 50 8.29 -3.31 -15.67
N SER A 51 8.46 -2.13 -15.05
CA SER A 51 9.03 -2.00 -13.71
C SER A 51 8.20 -2.72 -12.64
N ALA A 52 6.86 -2.61 -12.70
CA ALA A 52 5.97 -3.30 -11.77
C ALA A 52 6.03 -4.82 -11.95
N LEU A 53 6.08 -5.29 -13.20
CA LEU A 53 6.22 -6.71 -13.50
C LEU A 53 7.56 -7.26 -12.99
N THR A 54 8.65 -6.53 -13.22
CA THR A 54 9.98 -6.88 -12.74
C THR A 54 10.02 -6.96 -11.22
N ALA A 55 9.40 -6.02 -10.50
CA ALA A 55 9.33 -6.02 -9.04
C ALA A 55 8.55 -7.23 -8.48
N VAL A 56 7.51 -7.69 -9.18
CA VAL A 56 6.78 -8.91 -8.80
C VAL A 56 7.61 -10.17 -9.03
N LEU A 57 8.39 -10.23 -10.12
CA LEU A 57 9.22 -11.38 -10.46
C LEU A 57 10.51 -11.46 -9.64
N ASN A 58 11.07 -10.32 -9.24
CA ASN A 58 12.30 -10.20 -8.48
C ASN A 58 12.10 -9.30 -7.25
N PRO A 59 11.29 -9.73 -6.26
CA PRO A 59 11.03 -8.92 -5.08
C PRO A 59 12.28 -8.85 -4.20
N GLU A 60 12.47 -7.71 -3.54
CA GLU A 60 13.44 -7.63 -2.45
C GLU A 60 12.98 -8.51 -1.27
N ILE A 61 13.91 -9.24 -0.67
CA ILE A 61 13.62 -10.12 0.45
C ILE A 61 13.72 -9.33 1.76
N HIS A 62 12.56 -9.04 2.35
CA HIS A 62 12.46 -8.33 3.61
C HIS A 62 11.28 -8.81 4.46
N GLY A 63 11.30 -8.54 5.76
CA GLY A 63 10.24 -8.90 6.71
C GLY A 63 9.17 -7.82 6.92
N TYR A 64 9.02 -6.86 6.01
CA TYR A 64 8.03 -5.79 6.13
C TYR A 64 6.63 -6.27 5.75
N PHE A 65 5.64 -5.89 6.56
CA PHE A 65 4.23 -6.26 6.37
C PHE A 65 3.30 -5.05 6.29
N TYR A 66 3.78 -3.87 6.69
CA TYR A 66 3.01 -2.65 6.72
C TYR A 66 3.82 -1.51 6.13
N PHE A 67 3.14 -0.54 5.52
CA PHE A 67 3.75 0.70 5.08
C PHE A 67 2.77 1.87 5.25
N VAL A 68 3.30 3.07 5.47
CA VAL A 68 2.53 4.31 5.50
C VAL A 68 3.29 5.40 4.75
N SER A 69 2.58 6.33 4.11
CA SER A 69 3.22 7.50 3.48
C SER A 69 4.06 8.28 4.48
N ASN A 70 5.20 8.79 4.03
CA ASN A 70 6.04 9.72 4.79
C ASN A 70 5.76 11.21 4.44
N SER A 71 4.66 11.51 3.74
CA SER A 71 4.27 12.83 3.21
C SER A 71 5.24 13.52 2.22
N ASN A 72 6.47 13.02 2.08
CA ASN A 72 7.49 13.56 1.19
C ASN A 72 7.61 12.75 -0.12
N GLY A 73 6.59 11.95 -0.45
CA GLY A 73 6.55 11.12 -1.65
C GLY A 73 7.12 9.71 -1.50
N GLY A 74 7.51 9.31 -0.29
CA GLY A 74 7.98 7.96 0.03
C GLY A 74 7.10 7.25 1.07
N HIS A 75 7.63 6.14 1.59
CA HIS A 75 6.95 5.29 2.57
C HIS A 75 7.86 4.92 3.74
N VAL A 76 7.27 4.78 4.92
CA VAL A 76 7.88 4.13 6.09
C VAL A 76 7.38 2.70 6.13
N PHE A 77 8.30 1.73 6.16
CA PHE A 77 8.00 0.30 6.23
C PHE A 77 8.12 -0.23 7.67
N SER A 78 7.26 -1.18 8.04
CA SER A 78 7.20 -1.72 9.40
C SER A 78 6.96 -3.23 9.39
N ARG A 79 7.54 -3.93 10.38
CA ARG A 79 7.41 -5.39 10.54
C ARG A 79 6.25 -5.74 11.46
N THR A 80 5.93 -4.87 12.41
CA THR A 80 4.85 -5.10 13.37
C THR A 80 3.74 -4.06 13.25
N LEU A 81 2.55 -4.41 13.75
CA LEU A 81 1.41 -3.50 13.80
C LEU A 81 1.67 -2.32 14.76
N GLU A 82 2.43 -2.54 15.83
CA GLU A 82 2.79 -1.51 16.79
C GLU A 82 3.68 -0.43 16.15
N GLU A 83 4.74 -0.85 15.46
CA GLU A 83 5.61 0.03 14.66
C GLU A 83 4.79 0.82 13.63
N HIS A 84 3.91 0.13 12.91
CA HIS A 84 3.06 0.78 11.91
C HIS A 84 2.15 1.83 12.54
N ASN A 85 1.50 1.53 13.67
CA ASN A 85 0.62 2.47 14.34
C ASN A 85 1.37 3.71 14.86
N ALA A 86 2.61 3.53 15.33
CA ALA A 86 3.48 4.65 15.71
C ALA A 86 3.80 5.52 14.48
N ALA A 87 4.18 4.92 13.36
CA ALA A 87 4.43 5.65 12.10
C ALA A 87 3.18 6.38 11.59
N VAL A 88 1.99 5.77 11.68
CA VAL A 88 0.71 6.39 11.33
C VAL A 88 0.40 7.60 12.23
N ALA A 89 0.71 7.52 13.53
CA ALA A 89 0.54 8.64 14.45
C ALA A 89 1.43 9.83 14.05
N ILE A 90 2.70 9.57 13.71
CA ILE A 90 3.64 10.58 13.21
C ILE A 90 3.14 11.22 11.91
N TYR A 91 2.71 10.40 10.95
CA TYR A 91 2.13 10.85 9.68
C TYR A 91 0.93 11.78 9.90
N ARG A 92 0.00 11.40 10.79
CA ARG A 92 -1.20 12.19 11.11
C ARG A 92 -0.89 13.48 11.87
N ALA A 93 0.14 13.48 12.70
CA ALA A 93 0.59 14.66 13.44
C ALA A 93 1.38 15.65 12.57
N GLY A 94 1.80 15.24 11.37
CA GLY A 94 2.64 16.06 10.48
C GLY A 94 4.10 16.21 10.97
N LEU A 95 4.57 15.33 11.87
CA LEU A 95 5.86 15.44 12.56
C LEU A 95 7.02 14.70 11.86
N ILE A 96 7.00 14.65 10.53
CA ILE A 96 7.70 13.60 9.75
C ILE A 96 9.22 13.86 9.56
N ASP A 97 9.75 14.97 10.07
CA ASP A 97 11.21 15.21 10.10
C ASP A 97 11.98 14.37 11.15
N SER A 98 11.29 13.56 11.96
CA SER A 98 11.90 12.88 13.14
C SER A 98 11.71 11.36 13.20
N ALA A 99 11.07 10.73 12.21
CA ALA A 99 11.00 9.27 12.17
C ALA A 99 12.38 8.70 11.82
N PRO A 100 12.91 7.69 12.54
CA PRO A 100 14.16 7.05 12.17
C PRO A 100 14.01 6.55 10.73
N GLN A 101 14.90 7.02 9.86
CA GLN A 101 15.00 6.63 8.47
C GLN A 101 15.28 5.14 8.43
N THR A 102 14.20 4.36 8.40
CA THR A 102 14.25 2.91 8.32
C THR A 102 14.40 2.62 6.84
N ASP A 103 15.63 2.31 6.45
CA ASP A 103 16.09 1.96 5.10
C ASP A 103 15.18 2.53 4.01
N ALA A 104 15.38 3.82 3.74
CA ALA A 104 14.99 4.36 2.44
C ALA A 104 15.66 3.46 1.39
N ILE A 105 14.87 2.60 0.77
CA ILE A 105 15.19 2.01 -0.52
C ILE A 105 15.24 3.17 -1.51
N ASN A 106 16.34 3.92 -1.45
CA ASN A 106 16.84 4.75 -2.51
C ASN A 106 17.27 3.77 -3.61
N GLY A 107 16.28 3.24 -4.33
CA GLY A 107 16.47 2.67 -5.65
C GLY A 107 16.85 3.80 -6.58
N ASP A 108 18.12 4.13 -6.58
CA ASP A 108 18.82 4.86 -7.62
C ASP A 108 18.38 4.31 -8.99
N ILE A 109 17.56 5.07 -9.72
CA ILE A 109 17.21 4.77 -11.12
C ILE A 109 18.18 5.46 -12.09
N SER A 110 19.33 5.94 -11.59
CA SER A 110 20.39 6.51 -12.40
C SER A 110 21.61 5.59 -12.41
N GLU A 111 21.49 4.43 -13.07
CA GLU A 111 22.54 3.80 -13.88
C GLU A 111 22.15 2.33 -14.17
N ARG A 112 21.46 2.11 -15.29
CA ARG A 112 21.74 1.10 -16.34
C ARG A 112 20.50 0.81 -17.18
#